data_AF-A0AAV8YTG0-F1
#
_entry.id   AF-A0AAV8YTG0-F1
#
_cell.length_a   1.000
_cell.length_b   1.000
_cell.length_c   1.000
_cell.angle_alpha   90.00
_cell.angle_beta   90.00
_cell.angle_gamma   90.00
#
_symmetry.space_group_name_H-M   'P 1'
#
loop_
_entity.id
_entity.type
_entity.pdbx_description
1 polymer ?
#
loop_
_entity_poly.entity_id
_entity_poly.type
_entity_poly.pdbx_seq_one_letter_code
_entity_poly.pdbx_strand_id
1 'polypeptide(L)'
;CFFFFQRLSNDHICYFLYQILRGLKYIHSANVLHRDLKPSNLLLNTTCDLKICDFGLARVADPDHDHTGFLTEYVATRWYRAPEIMLNSKARSYLQSLPYKPKVPWVKLYPNADPKALDLLDKMLTFNPHKRIVVEDALAHPYLEQYYDPADEPVAETPFRFDTELDDLPKDHLKRLIFEETLLYKQRQHTDSHQAMATS
;
A
#
# COMPACT_ATOMS: atom_id res chain seq x y z
N CYS A 1 -27.34 10.99 -15.28
CA CYS A 1 -26.98 11.31 -13.88
C CYS A 1 -25.70 12.13 -13.86
N PHE A 2 -25.78 13.39 -13.41
CA PHE A 2 -24.63 14.27 -13.20
C PHE A 2 -23.84 13.78 -11.99
N PHE A 3 -22.74 13.06 -12.19
CA PHE A 3 -21.74 12.89 -11.13
C PHE A 3 -21.03 14.23 -10.94
N PHE A 4 -21.20 14.83 -9.77
CA PHE A 4 -20.39 15.96 -9.32
C PHE A 4 -18.91 15.55 -9.37
N PHE A 5 -18.14 16.08 -10.32
CA PHE A 5 -16.68 16.03 -10.24
C PHE A 5 -16.26 16.99 -9.12
N GLN A 6 -16.17 16.48 -7.90
CA GLN A 6 -15.50 17.16 -6.80
C GLN A 6 -14.02 17.29 -7.17
N ARG A 7 -13.56 18.51 -7.44
CA ARG A 7 -12.16 18.78 -7.72
C ARG A 7 -11.41 18.85 -6.40
N LEU A 8 -10.53 17.89 -6.16
CA LEU A 8 -9.65 17.90 -4.99
C LEU A 8 -8.69 19.09 -5.08
N SER A 9 -8.57 19.84 -3.98
CA SER A 9 -7.52 20.87 -3.83
C SER A 9 -6.17 20.21 -3.54
N ASN A 10 -5.09 20.99 -3.64
CA ASN A 10 -3.75 20.54 -3.26
C ASN A 10 -3.71 20.03 -1.81
N ASP A 11 -4.39 20.72 -0.89
CA ASP A 11 -4.45 20.32 0.53
C ASP A 11 -5.15 18.97 0.71
N HIS A 12 -6.24 18.70 -0.02
CA HIS A 12 -6.88 17.38 -0.01
C HIS A 12 -5.91 16.30 -0.53
N ILE A 13 -5.20 16.56 -1.63
CA ILE A 13 -4.23 15.62 -2.20
C ILE A 13 -3.10 15.35 -1.21
N CYS A 14 -2.55 16.39 -0.60
CA CYS A 14 -1.50 16.30 0.41
C CYS A 14 -1.98 15.48 1.63
N TYR A 15 -3.17 15.77 2.16
CA TYR A 15 -3.71 15.09 3.33
C TYR A 15 -4.05 13.62 3.05
N PHE A 16 -4.62 13.30 1.89
CA PHE A 16 -4.85 11.91 1.50
C PHE A 16 -3.54 11.15 1.28
N LEU A 17 -2.54 11.77 0.63
CA LEU A 17 -1.24 11.15 0.44
C LEU A 17 -0.54 10.85 1.77
N TYR A 18 -0.58 11.79 2.72
CA TYR A 18 -0.09 11.58 4.07
C TYR A 18 -0.75 10.36 4.74
N GLN A 19 -2.09 10.29 4.74
CA GLN A 19 -2.81 9.17 5.35
C GLN A 19 -2.51 7.81 4.69
N ILE A 20 -2.35 7.79 3.36
CA ILE A 20 -1.93 6.59 2.62
C ILE A 20 -0.55 6.13 3.08
N LEU A 21 0.42 7.04 3.14
CA LEU A 21 1.79 6.73 3.53
C LEU A 21 1.88 6.33 5.00
N ARG A 22 1.14 6.99 5.89
CA ARG A 22 1.03 6.62 7.31
C ARG A 22 0.50 5.19 7.47
N GLY A 23 -0.55 4.84 6.74
CA GLY A 23 -1.07 3.47 6.72
C GLY A 23 -0.06 2.47 6.16
N LEU A 24 0.66 2.84 5.09
CA LEU A 24 1.69 2.00 4.50
C LEU A 24 2.90 1.77 5.41
N LYS A 25 3.34 2.79 6.15
CA LYS A 25 4.41 2.67 7.16
C LYS A 25 4.06 1.57 8.16
N TYR A 26 2.84 1.61 8.69
CA TYR A 26 2.36 0.57 9.60
C TYR A 26 2.37 -0.82 8.93
N ILE A 27 1.76 -0.95 7.76
CA ILE A 27 1.67 -2.23 7.02
C ILE A 27 3.07 -2.80 6.71
N HIS A 28 3.99 -1.97 6.24
CA HIS A 28 5.36 -2.38 5.90
C HIS A 28 6.19 -2.72 7.14
N SER A 29 6.01 -2.01 8.25
CA SER A 29 6.65 -2.36 9.53
C SER A 29 6.20 -3.72 10.07
N ALA A 30 4.98 -4.15 9.73
CA ALA A 30 4.49 -5.50 9.99
C ALA A 30 5.04 -6.54 8.99
N ASN A 31 5.99 -6.20 8.12
CA ASN A 31 6.51 -7.07 7.06
C ASN A 31 5.41 -7.56 6.09
N VAL A 32 4.37 -6.75 5.85
CA VAL A 32 3.28 -7.04 4.93
C VAL A 32 3.36 -6.15 3.69
N LEU A 33 3.09 -6.72 2.51
CA LEU A 33 2.93 -6.01 1.25
C LEU A 33 1.46 -6.04 0.84
N HIS A 34 0.84 -4.88 0.61
CA HIS A 34 -0.58 -4.81 0.19
C HIS A 34 -0.82 -5.33 -1.24
N ARG A 35 0.10 -5.02 -2.17
CA ARG A 35 0.14 -5.48 -3.57
C ARG A 35 -0.99 -5.04 -4.52
N ASP A 36 -2.11 -4.50 -4.04
CA ASP A 36 -3.18 -3.95 -4.91
C ASP A 36 -3.67 -2.56 -4.46
N LEU A 37 -2.73 -1.66 -4.18
CA LEU A 37 -3.07 -0.26 -3.87
C LEU A 37 -3.58 0.47 -5.10
N LYS A 38 -4.79 1.00 -5.00
CA LYS A 38 -5.49 1.75 -6.04
C LYS A 38 -6.60 2.60 -5.43
N PRO A 39 -7.09 3.66 -6.11
CA PRO A 39 -8.11 4.56 -5.54
C PRO A 39 -9.38 3.87 -5.04
N SER A 40 -9.84 2.78 -5.66
CA SER A 40 -11.03 2.05 -5.18
C SER A 40 -10.82 1.31 -3.86
N ASN A 41 -9.57 1.07 -3.47
CA ASN A 41 -9.18 0.40 -2.23
C ASN A 41 -8.73 1.40 -1.15
N LEU A 42 -9.01 2.69 -1.38
CA LEU A 42 -8.81 3.79 -0.43
C LEU A 42 -10.19 4.32 -0.06
N LEU A 43 -10.70 3.87 1.08
CA LEU A 43 -12.01 4.27 1.57
C LEU A 43 -11.92 5.67 2.18
N LEU A 44 -12.85 6.54 1.79
CA LEU A 44 -12.97 7.91 2.29
C LEU A 44 -14.33 8.09 2.96
N ASN A 45 -14.37 8.86 4.04
CA ASN A 45 -15.60 9.38 4.61
C ASN A 45 -15.70 10.91 4.37
N THR A 46 -16.80 11.51 4.82
CA THR A 46 -17.06 12.95 4.65
C THR A 46 -16.15 13.85 5.48
N THR A 47 -15.47 13.31 6.50
CA THR A 47 -14.50 14.01 7.34
C THR A 47 -13.07 13.92 6.78
N CYS A 48 -12.92 13.40 5.55
CA CYS A 48 -11.64 13.19 4.87
C CYS A 48 -10.70 12.18 5.57
N ASP A 49 -11.25 11.29 6.40
CA ASP A 49 -10.50 10.15 6.93
C ASP A 49 -10.37 9.08 5.85
N LEU A 50 -9.14 8.60 5.67
CA LEU A 50 -8.78 7.59 4.70
C LEU A 50 -8.40 6.28 5.40
N LYS A 51 -8.92 5.17 4.88
CA LYS A 51 -8.53 3.81 5.30
C LYS A 51 -8.20 2.94 4.10
N ILE A 52 -7.06 2.26 4.17
CA ILE A 52 -6.67 1.23 3.19
C ILE A 52 -7.52 -0.02 3.45
N CYS A 53 -8.10 -0.59 2.39
CA CYS A 53 -8.88 -1.81 2.47
C CYS A 53 -8.45 -2.84 1.41
N ASP A 54 -9.05 -4.03 1.47
CA ASP A 54 -8.86 -5.12 0.49
C ASP A 54 -7.45 -5.71 0.47
N PHE A 55 -7.15 -6.44 1.55
CA PHE A 55 -5.90 -7.20 1.73
C PHE A 55 -5.95 -8.61 1.10
N GLY A 56 -6.91 -8.89 0.22
CA GLY A 56 -7.08 -10.22 -0.39
C GLY A 56 -5.86 -10.68 -1.21
N LEU A 57 -5.06 -9.72 -1.68
CA LEU A 57 -3.81 -9.95 -2.43
C LEU A 57 -2.55 -9.71 -1.60
N ALA A 58 -2.70 -9.38 -0.32
CA ALA A 58 -1.57 -9.10 0.55
C ALA A 58 -0.75 -10.36 0.82
N ARG A 59 0.56 -10.16 1.05
CA ARG A 59 1.51 -11.22 1.40
C ARG A 59 2.52 -10.71 2.42
N VAL A 60 3.05 -11.63 3.22
CA VAL A 60 4.25 -11.36 4.02
C VAL A 60 5.42 -11.18 3.05
N ALA A 61 6.22 -10.14 3.25
CA ALA A 61 7.43 -9.94 2.46
C ALA A 61 8.44 -11.03 2.81
N ASP A 62 8.85 -11.81 1.81
CA ASP A 62 9.87 -12.84 1.94
C ASP A 62 10.99 -12.57 0.93
N PRO A 63 12.14 -12.04 1.37
CA PRO A 63 13.27 -11.73 0.49
C PRO A 63 13.86 -12.97 -0.20
N ASP A 64 13.75 -14.15 0.42
CA ASP A 64 14.36 -15.39 -0.08
C ASP A 64 13.50 -16.05 -1.18
N HIS A 65 12.19 -15.81 -1.16
CA HIS A 65 11.22 -16.32 -2.16
C HIS A 65 10.80 -15.29 -3.22
N ASP A 66 11.33 -14.07 -3.19
CA ASP A 66 11.00 -12.98 -4.13
C ASP A 66 11.44 -13.28 -5.58
N HIS A 67 12.25 -14.33 -5.79
CA HIS A 67 12.81 -14.72 -7.08
C HIS A 67 12.09 -15.89 -7.76
N THR A 68 11.22 -16.61 -7.05
CA THR A 68 10.65 -17.89 -7.51
C THR A 68 9.16 -17.79 -7.87
N GLY A 69 8.82 -17.01 -8.89
CA GLY A 69 7.63 -17.23 -9.72
C GLY A 69 6.23 -17.15 -9.09
N PHE A 70 6.09 -16.93 -7.78
CA PHE A 70 4.80 -16.88 -7.07
C PHE A 70 4.15 -15.49 -7.02
N LEU A 71 4.85 -14.45 -7.48
CA LEU A 71 4.21 -13.19 -7.89
C LEU A 71 3.60 -13.40 -9.27
N THR A 72 2.49 -14.14 -9.35
CA THR A 72 1.79 -14.37 -10.62
C THR A 72 1.48 -13.04 -11.29
N GLU A 73 2.06 -12.83 -12.48
CA GLU A 73 1.93 -11.62 -13.32
C GLU A 73 0.47 -11.20 -13.56
N TYR A 74 -0.51 -12.06 -13.29
CA TYR A 74 -1.93 -11.84 -13.56
C TYR A 74 -2.73 -11.27 -12.39
N VAL A 75 -2.16 -11.20 -11.19
CA VAL A 75 -2.87 -10.77 -9.99
C VAL A 75 -2.57 -9.29 -9.72
N ALA A 76 -3.55 -8.51 -9.24
CA ALA A 76 -3.56 -7.03 -9.10
C ALA A 76 -3.94 -6.21 -10.34
N THR A 77 -4.36 -4.97 -10.13
CA THR A 77 -4.84 -4.05 -11.17
C THR A 77 -3.68 -3.51 -12.02
N ARG A 78 -3.67 -3.81 -13.33
CA ARG A 78 -2.52 -3.56 -14.23
C ARG A 78 -1.94 -2.14 -14.19
N TRP A 79 -2.78 -1.11 -14.02
CA TRP A 79 -2.36 0.29 -14.09
C TRP A 79 -1.46 0.75 -12.93
N TYR A 80 -1.50 0.04 -11.79
CA TYR A 80 -0.78 0.42 -10.57
C TYR A 80 0.40 -0.51 -10.27
N ARG A 81 0.70 -1.45 -11.18
CA ARG A 81 1.78 -2.41 -10.97
C ARG A 81 3.14 -1.72 -11.13
N ALA A 82 4.02 -1.98 -10.18
CA ALA A 82 5.40 -1.56 -10.26
C ALA A 82 6.13 -2.26 -11.43
N PRO A 83 7.12 -1.62 -12.06
CA PRO A 83 7.79 -2.16 -13.25
C PRO A 83 8.41 -3.54 -12.99
N GLU A 84 9.02 -3.77 -11.84
CA GLU A 84 9.62 -5.05 -11.45
C GLU A 84 8.64 -6.24 -11.50
N ILE A 85 7.35 -6.00 -11.26
CA ILE A 85 6.29 -7.03 -11.34
C ILE A 85 5.97 -7.39 -12.80
N MET A 86 6.16 -6.45 -13.73
CA MET A 86 5.90 -6.64 -15.16
C MET A 86 7.14 -7.14 -15.92
N LEU A 87 8.32 -7.05 -15.31
CA LEU A 87 9.61 -7.29 -15.95
C LEU A 87 10.09 -8.74 -15.75
N ASN A 88 9.48 -9.67 -16.48
CA ASN A 88 10.09 -10.98 -16.69
C ASN A 88 11.30 -10.90 -17.66
N SER A 89 12.06 -11.98 -17.79
CA SER A 89 13.26 -12.03 -18.64
C SER A 89 12.98 -11.63 -20.10
N LYS A 90 11.84 -12.02 -20.65
CA LYS A 90 11.42 -11.64 -22.02
C LYS A 90 11.08 -10.16 -22.12
N ALA A 91 10.37 -9.59 -21.15
CA ALA A 91 10.04 -8.17 -21.10
C ALA A 91 11.29 -7.28 -20.99
N ARG A 92 12.32 -7.71 -20.24
CA ARG A 92 13.61 -7.00 -20.18
C ARG A 92 14.30 -6.96 -21.54
N SER A 93 14.44 -8.10 -22.23
CA SER A 93 15.05 -8.16 -23.55
C SER A 93 14.29 -7.32 -24.58
N TYR A 94 12.96 -7.28 -24.49
CA TYR A 94 12.13 -6.42 -25.34
C TYR A 94 12.36 -4.93 -25.06
N LEU A 95 12.38 -4.49 -23.80
CA LEU A 95 12.65 -3.09 -23.48
C LEU A 95 14.04 -2.64 -23.93
N GLN A 96 15.03 -3.53 -23.87
CA GLN A 96 16.39 -3.25 -24.34
C GLN A 96 16.48 -3.13 -25.88
N SER A 97 15.55 -3.71 -26.63
CA SER A 97 15.51 -3.58 -28.10
C SER A 97 14.77 -2.33 -28.57
N LEU A 98 14.04 -1.64 -27.69
CA LEU A 98 13.35 -0.40 -28.04
C LEU A 98 14.34 0.77 -28.17
N PRO A 99 14.04 1.74 -29.05
CA PRO A 99 14.81 2.97 -29.11
C PRO A 99 14.72 3.72 -27.77
N TYR A 100 15.81 4.39 -27.41
CA TYR A 100 15.88 5.20 -26.18
C TYR A 100 14.79 6.27 -26.17
N LYS A 101 14.08 6.38 -25.03
CA LYS A 101 13.08 7.42 -24.80
C LYS A 101 13.52 8.30 -23.62
N PRO A 102 13.73 9.62 -23.85
CA PRO A 102 14.08 10.52 -22.76
C PRO A 102 12.92 10.67 -21.78
N LYS A 103 13.25 10.94 -20.50
CA LYS A 103 12.26 11.23 -19.46
C LYS A 103 11.49 12.50 -19.80
N VAL A 104 10.17 12.44 -19.73
CA VAL A 104 9.30 13.61 -19.86
C VAL A 104 9.24 14.32 -18.50
N PRO A 105 9.53 15.64 -18.42
CA PRO A 105 9.40 16.38 -17.17
C PRO A 105 7.97 16.40 -16.64
N TRP A 106 7.76 16.18 -15.34
CA TRP A 106 6.43 16.16 -14.74
C TRP A 106 5.64 17.46 -14.92
N VAL A 107 6.32 18.60 -14.88
CA VAL A 107 5.71 19.93 -15.12
C VAL A 107 5.02 20.01 -16.48
N LYS A 108 5.49 19.26 -17.49
CA LYS A 108 4.83 19.19 -18.81
C LYS A 108 3.50 18.44 -18.75
N LEU A 109 3.39 17.44 -17.88
CA LEU A 109 2.17 16.64 -17.69
C LEU A 109 1.19 17.32 -16.72
N TYR A 110 1.72 17.95 -15.67
CA TYR A 110 0.97 18.57 -14.58
C TYR A 110 1.45 20.02 -14.35
N PRO A 111 1.10 20.95 -15.26
CA PRO A 111 1.65 22.31 -15.25
C PRO A 111 1.22 23.17 -14.05
N ASN A 112 0.11 22.82 -13.40
CA ASN A 112 -0.46 23.57 -12.27
C ASN A 112 -0.24 22.88 -10.92
N ALA A 113 0.56 21.81 -10.88
CA ALA A 113 0.83 21.08 -9.64
C ALA A 113 1.92 21.76 -8.80
N ASP A 114 1.86 21.56 -7.49
CA ASP A 114 2.88 22.02 -6.56
C ASP A 114 4.26 21.39 -6.91
N PRO A 115 5.33 22.20 -7.06
CA PRO A 115 6.67 21.68 -7.33
C PRO A 115 7.14 20.61 -6.33
N LYS A 116 6.80 20.74 -5.04
CA LYS A 116 7.14 19.75 -4.00
C LYS A 116 6.37 18.44 -4.21
N ALA A 117 5.13 18.50 -4.68
CA ALA A 117 4.36 17.31 -5.02
C ALA A 117 4.97 16.55 -6.21
N LEU A 118 5.40 17.30 -7.24
CA LEU A 118 6.05 16.72 -8.42
C LEU A 118 7.41 16.08 -8.09
N ASP A 119 8.15 16.69 -7.17
CA ASP A 119 9.41 16.14 -6.67
C ASP A 119 9.21 14.83 -5.89
N LEU A 120 8.21 14.77 -4.99
CA LEU A 120 7.87 13.52 -4.30
C LEU A 120 7.38 12.44 -5.28
N LEU A 121 6.54 12.82 -6.26
CA LEU A 121 6.07 11.93 -7.32
C LEU A 121 7.23 11.33 -8.12
N ASP A 122 8.26 12.14 -8.42
CA ASP A 122 9.45 11.70 -9.13
C ASP A 122 10.18 10.59 -8.39
N LYS A 123 10.36 10.78 -7.08
CA LYS A 123 11.05 9.83 -6.21
C LYS A 123 10.26 8.52 -6.05
N MET A 124 8.92 8.59 -5.98
CA MET A 124 8.04 7.42 -5.93
C MET A 124 7.99 6.64 -7.25
N LEU A 125 7.93 7.33 -8.38
CA LEU A 125 7.87 6.71 -9.72
C LEU A 125 9.27 6.39 -10.27
N THR A 126 10.19 5.99 -9.39
CA THR A 126 11.52 5.53 -9.76
C THR A 126 11.47 4.09 -10.27
N PHE A 127 12.00 3.89 -11.48
CA PHE A 127 11.97 2.59 -12.15
C PHE A 127 12.79 1.51 -11.44
N ASN A 128 13.98 1.85 -10.93
CA ASN A 128 14.78 0.93 -10.14
C ASN A 128 14.21 0.88 -8.70
N PRO A 129 13.69 -0.27 -8.23
CA PRO A 129 13.09 -0.36 -6.90
C PRO A 129 14.08 -0.01 -5.78
N HIS A 130 15.37 -0.30 -5.94
CA HIS A 130 16.41 0.02 -4.95
C HIS A 130 16.73 1.51 -4.83
N LYS A 131 16.29 2.32 -5.80
CA LYS A 131 16.45 3.79 -5.78
C LYS A 131 15.12 4.50 -5.49
N ARG A 132 14.04 3.76 -5.35
CA ARG A 132 12.71 4.29 -5.04
C ARG A 132 12.70 4.73 -3.59
N ILE A 133 12.10 5.88 -3.32
CA ILE A 133 11.96 6.40 -1.96
C ILE A 133 11.19 5.40 -1.09
N VAL A 134 11.67 5.17 0.14
CA VAL A 134 10.97 4.36 1.14
C VAL A 134 9.90 5.19 1.84
N VAL A 135 8.97 4.53 2.52
CA VAL A 135 7.77 5.20 3.06
C VAL A 135 8.12 6.21 4.15
N GLU A 136 9.15 5.93 4.95
CA GLU A 136 9.66 6.81 6.00
C GLU A 136 10.21 8.12 5.43
N ASP A 137 11.05 8.01 4.39
CA ASP A 137 11.61 9.18 3.70
C ASP A 137 10.52 9.97 2.95
N ALA A 138 9.49 9.29 2.46
CA ALA A 138 8.36 9.92 1.80
C ALA A 138 7.52 10.75 2.78
N LEU A 139 7.27 10.22 3.99
CA LEU A 139 6.58 10.95 5.07
C LEU A 139 7.37 12.19 5.52
N ALA A 140 8.70 12.08 5.61
CA ALA A 140 9.59 13.19 5.95
C ALA A 140 9.78 14.23 4.82
N HIS A 141 9.15 14.04 3.65
CA HIS A 141 9.36 14.92 2.50
C HIS A 141 8.75 16.31 2.72
N PRO A 142 9.36 17.41 2.23
CA PRO A 142 8.85 18.79 2.39
C PRO A 142 7.44 19.07 1.85
N TYR A 143 6.86 18.14 1.09
CA TYR A 143 5.48 18.22 0.62
C TYR A 143 4.47 17.86 1.72
N LEU A 144 4.87 17.01 2.67
CA LEU A 144 4.02 16.50 3.76
C LEU A 144 4.38 17.11 5.12
N GLU A 145 5.31 18.06 5.15
CA GLU A 145 5.83 18.73 6.35
C GLU A 145 4.73 19.24 7.31
N GLN A 146 3.59 19.68 6.76
CA GLN A 146 2.45 20.18 7.56
C GLN A 146 1.73 19.10 8.38
N TYR A 147 1.89 17.81 8.02
CA TYR A 147 1.22 16.67 8.67
C TYR A 147 2.21 15.69 9.30
N TYR A 148 3.48 15.74 8.89
CA TYR A 148 4.51 14.82 9.37
C TYR A 148 4.73 14.96 10.88
N ASP A 149 4.42 13.90 11.62
CA ASP A 149 4.68 13.79 13.05
C ASP A 149 5.14 12.35 13.39
N PRO A 150 6.45 12.12 13.57
CA PRO A 150 6.97 10.80 13.93
C PRO A 150 6.34 10.18 15.18
N ALA A 151 5.85 11.00 16.12
CA ALA A 151 5.23 10.52 17.36
C ALA A 151 3.80 10.01 17.14
N ASP A 152 3.09 10.51 16.13
CA ASP A 152 1.74 10.06 15.73
C ASP A 152 1.76 9.13 14.49
N GLU A 153 2.91 8.53 14.18
CA GLU A 153 3.06 7.58 13.08
C GLU A 153 3.47 6.20 13.61
N PRO A 154 2.51 5.41 14.16
CA PRO A 154 2.80 4.14 14.79
C PRO A 154 3.31 3.11 13.79
N VAL A 155 4.10 2.18 14.32
CA VAL A 155 4.55 0.96 13.64
C VAL A 155 3.92 -0.26 14.32
N ALA A 156 3.87 -1.38 13.62
CA ALA A 156 3.42 -2.63 14.21
C ALA A 156 4.41 -3.09 15.28
N GLU A 157 3.89 -3.62 16.38
CA GLU A 157 4.71 -4.12 17.50
C GLU A 157 5.59 -5.30 17.08
N THR A 158 5.04 -6.18 16.24
CA THR A 158 5.75 -7.35 15.70
C THR A 158 5.42 -7.54 14.22
N PRO A 159 6.36 -8.12 13.44
CA PRO A 159 6.08 -8.54 12.08
C PRO A 159 4.93 -9.56 12.05
N PHE A 160 4.03 -9.40 11.09
CA PHE A 160 2.98 -10.36 10.83
C PHE A 160 3.57 -11.68 10.32
N ARG A 161 3.09 -12.78 10.86
CA ARG A 161 3.48 -14.14 10.47
C ARG A 161 2.23 -15.00 10.35
N PHE A 162 2.25 -15.92 9.38
CA PHE A 162 1.30 -17.02 9.37
C PHE A 162 1.90 -18.17 10.18
N ASP A 163 1.15 -18.69 11.16
CA ASP A 163 1.59 -19.86 11.95
C ASP A 163 1.59 -21.15 11.12
N THR A 164 0.84 -21.17 10.02
CA THR A 164 0.73 -22.30 9.09
C THR A 164 0.90 -21.83 7.66
N GLU A 165 1.60 -22.60 6.84
CA GLU A 165 1.71 -22.36 5.40
C GLU A 165 0.34 -22.59 4.75
N LEU A 166 -0.17 -21.56 4.07
CA LEU A 166 -1.55 -21.55 3.58
C LEU A 166 -1.69 -21.93 2.11
N ASP A 167 -0.61 -21.89 1.33
CA ASP A 167 -0.68 -21.90 -0.14
C ASP A 167 -1.18 -23.25 -0.71
N ASP A 168 -0.92 -24.37 -0.04
CA ASP A 168 -1.30 -25.72 -0.50
C ASP A 168 -2.41 -26.39 0.35
N LEU A 169 -3.06 -25.63 1.24
CA LEU A 169 -4.10 -26.19 2.11
C LEU A 169 -5.39 -26.52 1.32
N PRO A 170 -6.00 -27.70 1.56
CA PRO A 170 -7.30 -28.03 1.01
C PRO A 170 -8.36 -26.99 1.41
N LYS A 171 -9.28 -26.69 0.50
CA LYS A 171 -10.36 -25.70 0.72
C LYS A 171 -11.14 -25.93 2.02
N ASP A 172 -11.38 -27.18 2.40
CA ASP A 172 -12.12 -27.48 3.62
C ASP A 172 -11.32 -27.21 4.90
N HIS A 173 -9.98 -27.29 4.84
CA HIS A 173 -9.12 -26.86 5.94
C HIS A 173 -9.11 -25.34 6.06
N LEU A 174 -8.98 -24.62 4.94
CA LEU A 174 -9.09 -23.15 4.92
C LEU A 174 -10.41 -22.66 5.51
N LYS A 175 -11.54 -23.33 5.20
CA LYS A 175 -12.85 -23.01 5.81
C LYS A 175 -12.84 -23.15 7.34
N ARG A 176 -12.20 -24.19 7.87
CA ARG A 176 -12.09 -24.39 9.33
C ARG A 176 -11.27 -23.30 9.98
N LEU A 177 -10.10 -22.97 9.42
CA LEU A 177 -9.25 -21.89 9.92
C LEU A 177 -9.99 -20.54 9.93
N ILE A 178 -10.72 -20.22 8.85
CA ILE A 178 -11.56 -19.00 8.80
C ILE A 178 -12.61 -19.03 9.92
N PHE A 179 -13.29 -20.16 10.11
CA PHE A 179 -14.30 -20.28 11.16
C PHE A 179 -13.70 -20.12 12.57
N GLU A 180 -12.56 -20.77 12.85
CA GLU A 180 -11.84 -20.66 14.12
C GLU A 180 -11.42 -19.22 14.41
N GLU A 181 -10.87 -18.51 13.42
CA GLU A 181 -10.50 -17.10 13.58
C GLU A 181 -11.72 -16.22 13.89
N THR A 182 -12.87 -16.46 13.25
CA THR A 182 -14.10 -15.72 13.58
C THR A 182 -14.61 -15.99 15.00
N LEU A 183 -14.38 -17.19 15.54
CA LEU A 183 -14.72 -17.51 16.93
C LEU A 183 -13.77 -16.81 17.91
N LEU A 184 -12.45 -16.85 17.64
CA LEU A 184 -11.46 -16.15 18.45
C LEU A 184 -11.73 -14.64 18.49
N TYR A 185 -12.08 -14.04 17.35
CA TYR A 185 -12.47 -12.63 17.28
C TYR A 185 -13.67 -12.31 18.18
N LYS A 186 -14.74 -13.13 18.14
CA LYS A 186 -15.91 -12.96 19.01
C LYS A 186 -15.55 -13.05 20.49
N GLN A 187 -14.65 -13.97 20.86
CA GLN A 187 -14.20 -14.11 22.24
C GLN A 187 -13.44 -12.87 22.72
N ARG A 188 -12.50 -12.34 21.91
CA ARG A 188 -11.75 -11.12 22.24
C ARG A 188 -12.66 -9.92 22.51
N GLN A 189 -13.67 -9.72 21.65
CA GLN A 189 -14.66 -8.64 21.82
C GLN A 189 -15.45 -8.75 23.14
N HIS A 190 -15.76 -9.97 23.58
CA HIS A 190 -16.43 -10.19 24.87
C HIS A 190 -15.52 -9.90 26.07
N THR A 191 -14.23 -10.24 26.01
CA THR A 191 -13.28 -9.90 27.09
C THR A 191 -13.02 -8.41 27.18
N ASP A 192 -12.86 -7.71 26.05
CA ASP A 192 -12.57 -6.27 26.03
C ASP A 192 -13.76 -5.44 26.54
N SER A 193 -14.99 -5.85 26.22
CA SER A 193 -16.21 -5.20 26.72
C SER A 193 -16.43 -5.41 28.23
N HIS A 194 -16.02 -6.55 28.79
CA HIS A 194 -16.04 -6.77 30.24
C HIS A 194 -14.94 -6.00 30.98
N GLN A 195 -13.74 -5.83 30.40
CA GLN A 195 -12.68 -5.02 31.00
C GLN A 195 -12.99 -3.50 30.97
N ALA A 196 -13.63 -3.01 29.90
CA ALA A 196 -14.05 -1.61 29.82
C ALA A 196 -15.14 -1.25 30.86
N MET A 197 -16.05 -2.19 31.19
CA MET A 197 -17.05 -2.02 32.25
C MET A 197 -16.49 -2.12 33.67
N ALA A 198 -15.34 -2.78 33.88
CA ALA A 198 -14.70 -2.93 35.19
C ALA A 198 -13.74 -1.77 35.53
N THR A 199 -13.44 -0.90 34.57
CA THR A 199 -12.52 0.25 34.70
C THR A 199 -13.21 1.61 34.60
N SER A 200 -14.54 1.62 34.50
CA SER A 200 -15.42 2.81 34.59
C SER A 200 -16.11 2.85 35.95
#